data_AF-A0A519Z8L5-F1
#
_entry.id   AF-A0A519Z8L5-F1
#
_cell.length_a   1.000
_cell.length_b   1.000
_cell.length_c   1.000
_cell.angle_alpha   90.00
_cell.angle_beta   90.00
_cell.angle_gamma   90.00
#
_symmetry.space_group_name_H-M   'P 1'
#
loop_
_entity.id
_entity.type
_entity.pdbx_description
1 polymer ?
#
loop_
_entity_poly.entity_id
_entity_poly.type
_entity_poly.pdbx_seq_one_letter_code
_entity_poly.pdbx_strand_id
1 'polypeptide(L)' 'MKTAEIHTPKGVMKVEFYEQDAPNTVKNFTDLASKGFYDGTKFHRVIPNFVIQGGDPNTKP' A
#
# COMPACT_ATOMS: atom_id res chain seq x y z
N MET A 1 9.90 -2.99 -14.77
CA MET A 1 9.91 -2.96 -13.29
C MET A 1 8.77 -2.07 -12.84
N LYS A 2 7.81 -2.60 -12.07
CA LYS A 2 6.69 -1.79 -11.57
C LYS A 2 7.08 -1.16 -10.24
N THR A 3 6.68 0.08 -10.05
CA THR A 3 6.87 0.84 -8.81
C THR A 3 5.58 1.53 -8.42
N ALA A 4 5.43 1.88 -7.15
CA ALA A 4 4.35 2.71 -6.64
C ALA A 4 4.87 3.70 -5.59
N GLU A 5 4.09 4.75 -5.36
CA GLU A 5 4.31 5.71 -4.28
C GLU A 5 3.10 5.70 -3.34
N ILE A 6 3.36 5.59 -2.04
CA ILE A 6 2.34 5.73 -1.00
C ILE A 6 2.54 7.10 -0.36
N HIS A 7 1.62 8.01 -0.67
CA HIS A 7 1.65 9.39 -0.17
C HIS A 7 0.97 9.44 1.19
N THR A 8 1.70 9.88 2.22
CA THR A 8 1.17 10.04 3.58
C THR A 8 1.44 11.45 4.09
N PRO A 9 0.72 11.92 5.13
CA PRO A 9 1.04 13.18 5.78
C PRO A 9 2.46 13.26 6.37
N LYS A 10 3.11 12.11 6.58
CA LYS A 10 4.47 12.02 7.13
C LYS A 10 5.56 11.86 6.07
N GLY A 11 5.18 11.84 4.78
CA GLY A 11 6.11 11.68 3.66
C GLY A 11 5.69 10.60 2.66
N VAL A 12 6.49 10.47 1.61
CA VAL A 12 6.27 9.51 0.51
C VAL A 12 7.08 8.26 0.74
N MET A 13 6.42 7.10 0.74
CA MET A 13 7.09 5.80 0.71
C MET A 13 7.12 5.27 -0.72
N LYS A 14 8.31 4.91 -1.21
CA LYS A 14 8.49 4.31 -2.54
C LYS A 14 8.50 2.79 -2.43
N VAL A 15 7.76 2.13 -3.31
CA VAL A 15 7.61 0.67 -3.36
C VAL A 15 8.08 0.17 -4.71
N GLU A 16 8.91 -0.87 -4.69
CA GLU A 16 9.33 -1.63 -5.86
C GLU A 16 8.72 -3.04 -5.78
N PHE A 17 8.22 -3.55 -6.92
CA PHE A 17 7.53 -4.84 -6.96
C PHE A 17 8.35 -5.93 -7.63
N TYR A 18 8.38 -7.09 -6.99
CA TYR A 18 8.94 -8.33 -7.52
C TYR A 18 7.86 -9.12 -8.28
N GLU A 19 7.51 -8.66 -9.48
CA GLU A 19 6.44 -9.25 -10.30
C GLU A 19 6.71 -10.69 -10.74
N GLN A 20 7.98 -11.07 -10.89
CA GLN A 20 8.37 -12.44 -11.22
C GLN A 20 8.07 -13.42 -10.08
N ASP A 21 8.24 -12.99 -8.83
CA ASP A 21 8.06 -13.83 -7.65
C ASP A 21 6.58 -13.93 -7.23
N ALA A 22 5.81 -12.85 -7.39
CA ALA A 22 4.43 -12.76 -6.92
C ALA A 22 3.49 -12.04 -7.91
N PRO A 23 3.33 -12.54 -9.15
CA PRO A 23 2.64 -11.82 -10.23
C PRO A 23 1.19 -11.48 -9.90
N ASN A 24 0.46 -12.40 -9.25
CA ASN A 24 -0.95 -12.18 -8.88
C ASN A 24 -1.10 -11.11 -7.78
N THR A 25 -0.21 -11.13 -6.79
CA THR A 25 -0.23 -10.15 -5.68
C THR A 25 0.11 -8.76 -6.19
N VAL A 26 1.15 -8.65 -7.02
CA VAL A 26 1.55 -7.38 -7.65
C VAL A 26 0.40 -6.84 -8.50
N LYS A 27 -0.20 -7.67 -9.36
CA LYS A 27 -1.35 -7.27 -10.19
C LYS A 27 -2.51 -6.76 -9.33
N ASN A 28 -2.92 -7.51 -8.31
CA ASN A 28 -4.04 -7.13 -7.45
C ASN A 28 -3.77 -5.79 -6.73
N PHE A 29 -2.57 -5.62 -6.16
CA PHE A 29 -2.20 -4.38 -5.48
C PHE A 29 -2.23 -3.20 -6.46
N THR A 30 -1.61 -3.34 -7.64
CA THR A 30 -1.54 -2.24 -8.62
C THR A 30 -2.90 -1.90 -9.22
N ASP A 31 -3.77 -2.89 -9.42
CA ASP A 31 -5.13 -2.67 -9.91
C ASP A 31 -5.98 -1.90 -8.88
N LEU A 32 -5.88 -2.26 -7.60
CA LEU A 32 -6.57 -1.55 -6.52
C LEU A 32 -6.02 -0.12 -6.33
N ALA A 33 -4.70 0.04 -6.35
CA ALA A 33 -4.05 1.34 -6.25
C ALA A 33 -4.46 2.27 -7.42
N SER A 34 -4.48 1.76 -8.65
CA SER A 34 -4.86 2.55 -9.83
C SER A 34 -6.34 2.99 -9.82
N LYS A 35 -7.18 2.31 -9.04
CA LYS A 35 -8.59 2.65 -8.82
C LYS A 35 -8.81 3.58 -7.62
N GLY A 36 -7.74 4.05 -6.97
CA GLY A 36 -7.81 4.88 -5.75
C GLY A 36 -8.35 4.12 -4.53
N PHE A 37 -8.31 2.78 -4.54
CA PHE A 37 -8.88 1.98 -3.45
C PHE A 37 -8.25 2.30 -2.10
N TYR A 38 -6.93 2.50 -2.06
CA TYR A 38 -6.18 2.77 -0.84
C TYR A 38 -6.25 4.25 -0.38
N ASP A 39 -6.81 5.14 -1.20
CA ASP A 39 -6.89 6.56 -0.88
C ASP A 39 -7.78 6.76 0.35
N GLY A 40 -7.26 7.56 1.28
CA GLY A 40 -7.90 7.84 2.57
C GLY A 40 -7.85 6.70 3.58
N THR A 41 -7.30 5.52 3.24
CA THR A 41 -7.12 4.44 4.23
C THR A 41 -6.02 4.79 5.24
N LYS A 42 -6.14 4.27 6.46
CA LYS A 42 -5.20 4.50 7.56
C LYS A 42 -4.28 3.30 7.78
N PHE A 43 -3.09 3.56 8.32
CA PHE A 43 -2.30 2.55 9.02
C PHE A 43 -2.90 2.32 10.40
N HIS A 44 -3.87 1.42 10.50
CA HIS A 44 -4.65 1.18 11.73
C HIS A 44 -3.91 0.34 12.76
N ARG A 45 -2.81 -0.32 12.39
CA ARG A 45 -1.98 -1.09 13.31
C ARG A 45 -0.52 -0.71 13.15
N VAL A 46 0.07 -0.20 14.23
CA VAL A 46 1.47 0.24 14.29
C VAL A 46 2.11 -0.39 15.52
N ILE A 47 3.11 -1.24 15.30
CA ILE A 47 3.87 -1.88 16.38
C ILE A 47 5.32 -1.38 16.31
N PRO A 48 5.80 -0.66 17.33
CA PRO A 48 7.17 -0.17 17.39
C PRO A 48 8.19 -1.30 17.18
N ASN A 49 9.23 -1.03 16.39
CA ASN A 49 10.30 -1.97 16.06
C ASN A 49 9.83 -3.28 15.40
N PHE A 50 8.64 -3.29 14.78
CA PHE A 50 8.12 -4.48 14.12
C PHE A 50 7.46 -4.16 12.77
N VAL A 51 6.21 -3.69 12.78
CA VAL A 51 5.43 -3.57 11.54
C VAL A 51 4.34 -2.51 11.61
N ILE A 52 4.05 -1.92 10.45
CA ILE A 52 2.85 -1.15 10.19
C ILE A 52 1.95 -1.90 9.22
N GLN A 53 0.64 -1.87 9.46
CA GLN A 53 -0.37 -2.48 8.61
C GLN A 53 -1.47 -1.47 8.29
N GLY A 54 -1.84 -1.39 7.01
CA GLY A 54 -2.81 -0.45 6.47
C GLY A 54 -3.54 -1.01 5.26
N GLY A 55 -4.27 -0.14 4.55
CA GLY A 55 -5.04 -0.51 3.36
C GLY A 55 -6.42 -1.11 3.63
N ASP A 56 -6.94 -0.98 4.86
CA ASP A 56 -8.30 -1.39 5.22
C ASP A 56 -9.31 -0.29 4.84
N PRO A 57 -10.28 -0.55 3.93
CA PRO A 57 -11.27 0.43 3.51
C PRO A 57 -12.19 0.91 4.64
N ASN A 58 -12.39 0.13 5.71
CA ASN A 58 -13.23 0.53 6.85
C ASN A 58 -12.61 1.63 7.71
N THR A 59 -11.34 1.97 7.45
CA THR A 59 -10.62 3.02 8.18
C THR A 59 -10.73 4.39 7.52
N LYS A 60 -11.35 4.46 6.34
CA LYS A 60 -11.60 5.71 5.61
C LYS A 60 -12.48 6.66 6.47
N PRO A 61 -12.35 7.99 6.28
CA PRO A 61 -13.18 8.98 6.95
C PRO A 61 -14.68 8.77 6.73
#